data_AF-A0A958A0X7-F1
#
_entry.id   AF-A0A958A0X7-F1
#
_cell.length_a   1.000
_cell.length_b   1.000
_cell.length_c   1.000
_cell.angle_alpha   90.00
_cell.angle_beta   90.00
_cell.angle_gamma   90.00
#
_symmetry.space_group_name_H-M   'P 1'
#
loop_
_entity.id
_entity.type
_entity.pdbx_description
1 polymer ?
#
loop_
_entity_poly.entity_id
_entity_poly.type
_entity_poly.pdbx_seq_one_letter_code
_entity_poly.pdbx_strand_id
1 'polypeptide(L)'
;MINPEFLLTSLVVVLIPGTGVIYTITTGLTLRWRASLVAAVGCTLGIVPHILASILGLSALLNMSAQLFSVLKIGGAVYLLYLAWNMWREAGRLEIMEKSTETRA
;
A
#
# COMPACT_ATOMS: atom_id res chain seq x y z
N MET A 1 -11.06 16.79 -22.38
CA MET A 1 -12.13 17.43 -21.60
C MET A 1 -11.91 17.02 -20.16
N ILE A 2 -11.44 17.94 -19.32
CA ILE A 2 -11.19 17.65 -17.90
C ILE A 2 -12.56 17.75 -17.23
N ASN A 3 -13.15 16.59 -16.91
CA ASN A 3 -14.45 16.54 -16.28
C ASN A 3 -14.28 16.83 -14.78
N PRO A 4 -15.13 17.69 -14.18
CA PRO A 4 -15.03 18.05 -12.77
C PRO A 4 -15.10 16.83 -11.84
N GLU A 5 -15.86 15.80 -12.25
CA GLU A 5 -15.98 14.51 -11.54
C GLU A 5 -14.62 13.78 -11.44
N PHE A 6 -13.85 13.76 -12.52
CA PHE A 6 -12.53 13.14 -12.54
C PHE A 6 -11.55 13.87 -11.61
N LEU A 7 -11.62 15.21 -11.62
CA LEU A 7 -10.81 16.07 -10.75
C LEU A 7 -11.12 15.78 -9.28
N LEU A 8 -12.40 15.66 -8.94
CA LEU A 8 -12.86 15.42 -7.57
C LEU A 8 -12.49 14.02 -7.07
N THR A 9 -12.72 12.98 -7.88
CA THR A 9 -12.31 11.61 -7.53
C THR A 9 -10.79 11.47 -7.42
N SER A 10 -10.03 12.02 -8.37
CA SER A 10 -8.57 11.95 -8.33
C SER A 10 -7.99 12.69 -7.14
N LEU A 11 -8.59 13.82 -6.74
CA LEU A 11 -8.17 14.56 -5.55
C LEU A 11 -8.34 13.72 -4.30
N VAL A 12 -9.51 13.07 -4.13
CA VAL A 12 -9.78 12.18 -2.99
C VAL A 12 -8.80 11.01 -2.96
N VAL A 13 -8.50 10.39 -4.10
CA VAL A 13 -7.56 9.26 -4.18
C VAL A 13 -6.13 9.68 -3.83
N VAL A 14 -5.66 10.83 -4.33
CA VAL A 14 -4.32 11.36 -4.02
C VAL A 14 -4.19 11.77 -2.56
N LEU A 15 -5.28 12.24 -1.94
CA LEU A 15 -5.29 12.64 -0.53
C LEU A 15 -5.21 11.47 0.45
N ILE A 16 -5.35 10.22 0.00
CA ILE A 16 -5.22 9.03 0.84
C ILE A 16 -3.76 8.54 0.71
N PRO A 17 -2.81 9.07 1.51
CA PRO A 17 -1.45 8.57 1.50
C PRO A 17 -1.48 7.10 1.92
N GLY A 18 -1.12 6.21 1.01
CA GLY A 18 -0.99 4.79 1.31
C GLY A 18 0.10 4.52 2.35
N THR A 19 0.08 3.32 2.93
CA THR A 19 1.07 2.89 3.93
C THR A 19 2.53 3.02 3.45
N GLY A 20 2.79 2.79 2.17
CA GLY A 20 4.12 2.95 1.57
C GLY A 20 4.62 4.40 1.52
N VAL A 21 3.70 5.36 1.32
CA VAL A 21 4.04 6.79 1.31
C VAL A 21 4.36 7.24 2.74
N ILE A 22 3.54 6.85 3.72
CA ILE A 22 3.78 7.14 5.14
C ILE A 22 5.10 6.52 5.61
N TYR A 23 5.39 5.27 5.22
CA TYR A 23 6.66 4.61 5.54
C TYR A 23 7.88 5.34 4.95
N THR A 24 7.75 5.85 3.73
CA THR A 24 8.82 6.61 3.06
C THR A 24 9.03 7.97 3.71
N ILE A 25 7.95 8.68 4.07
CA ILE A 25 8.02 9.97 4.76
C ILE A 25 8.63 9.79 6.15
N THR A 26 8.14 8.84 6.94
CA THR A 26 8.69 8.55 8.28
C THR A 26 10.15 8.12 8.20
N THR A 27 10.53 7.25 7.27
CA THR A 27 11.93 6.86 7.07
C THR A 27 12.79 8.04 6.59
N GLY A 28 12.27 8.90 5.72
CA GLY A 28 12.97 10.10 5.24
C GLY A 28 13.15 11.19 6.29
N LEU A 29 12.22 11.28 7.25
CA LEU A 29 12.27 12.22 8.37
C LEU A 29 13.09 11.67 9.56
N THR A 30 13.01 10.37 9.84
CA THR A 30 13.67 9.73 11.00
C THR A 30 15.09 9.26 10.67
N LEU A 31 15.34 8.86 9.43
CA LEU A 31 16.62 8.39 8.91
C LEU A 31 17.15 9.42 7.89
N ARG A 32 18.43 9.79 7.96
CA ARG A 32 19.07 10.72 7.01
C ARG A 32 18.71 10.34 5.56
N TRP A 33 18.51 11.33 4.69
CA TRP A 33 18.08 11.15 3.29
C TRP A 33 18.75 9.99 2.52
N ARG A 34 20.04 9.74 2.77
CA ARG A 34 20.79 8.60 2.19
C ARG A 34 20.27 7.24 2.64
N ALA A 35 19.93 7.10 3.92
CA ALA A 35 19.39 5.87 4.47
C ALA A 35 17.96 5.60 3.95
N SER A 36 17.17 6.66 3.74
CA SER A 36 15.88 6.56 3.06
C SER A 36 16.01 6.12 1.60
N LEU A 37 17.04 6.60 0.88
CA LEU A 37 17.30 6.20 -0.50
C LEU A 37 17.70 4.72 -0.58
N VAL A 38 18.57 4.25 0.33
CA VAL A 38 18.96 2.84 0.40
C VAL A 38 17.77 1.95 0.77
N ALA A 39 16.92 2.38 1.70
CA ALA A 39 15.70 1.66 2.07
C ALA A 39 14.71 1.58 0.89
N ALA A 40 14.51 2.67 0.15
CA ALA A 40 13.65 2.70 -1.04
C ALA A 40 14.17 1.79 -2.15
N VAL A 41 15.48 1.84 -2.44
CA VAL A 41 16.13 0.99 -3.44
C VAL A 41 16.08 -0.48 -3.01
N GLY A 42 16.33 -0.78 -1.73
CA GLY A 42 16.23 -2.13 -1.17
C GLY A 42 14.80 -2.70 -1.23
N CYS A 43 13.79 -1.89 -0.89
CA CYS A 43 12.39 -2.26 -1.08
C CYS A 43 12.07 -2.54 -2.54
N THR A 44 12.49 -1.66 -3.45
CA THR A 44 12.25 -1.84 -4.89
C THR A 44 12.93 -3.12 -5.40
N LEU A 45 14.19 -3.35 -5.04
CA LEU A 45 14.94 -4.55 -5.40
C LEU A 45 14.38 -5.84 -4.78
N GLY A 46 13.72 -5.78 -3.63
CA GLY A 46 13.04 -6.93 -3.03
C GLY A 46 11.67 -7.20 -3.66
N ILE A 47 10.91 -6.14 -3.98
CA ILE A 47 9.56 -6.24 -4.54
C ILE A 47 9.61 -6.74 -5.98
N VAL A 48 10.56 -6.29 -6.80
CA VAL A 48 10.67 -6.67 -8.22
C VAL A 48 10.77 -8.20 -8.43
N PRO A 49 11.72 -8.94 -7.82
CA PRO A 49 11.80 -10.38 -7.98
C PRO A 49 10.59 -11.10 -7.36
N HIS A 50 10.00 -10.54 -6.31
CA HIS A 50 8.79 -11.11 -5.69
C HIS A 50 7.56 -10.98 -6.61
N ILE A 51 7.36 -9.81 -7.22
CA ILE A 51 6.30 -9.58 -8.22
C ILE A 51 6.52 -10.47 -9.43
N LEU A 52 7.75 -10.60 -9.93
CA LEU A 52 8.07 -11.49 -11.05
C LEU A 52 7.74 -12.96 -10.71
N ALA A 53 8.16 -13.44 -9.55
CA ALA A 53 7.84 -14.79 -9.09
C ALA A 53 6.32 -15.01 -8.96
N SER A 54 5.61 -14.02 -8.42
CA SER A 54 4.15 -14.06 -8.27
C SER A 54 3.45 -14.04 -9.63
N ILE A 55 3.83 -13.17 -10.56
CA ILE A 55 3.25 -13.09 -11.92
C ILE A 55 3.53 -14.35 -12.72
N LEU A 56 4.76 -14.89 -12.67
CA LEU A 56 5.10 -16.13 -13.37
C LEU A 56 4.30 -17.32 -12.81
N GLY A 57 4.20 -17.41 -11.47
CA GLY A 57 3.38 -18.41 -10.79
C GLY A 57 1.89 -18.26 -11.10
N LEU A 58 1.35 -17.03 -11.06
CA LEU A 58 -0.04 -16.75 -11.43
C LEU A 58 -0.30 -17.09 -12.89
N SER A 59 0.57 -16.70 -13.80
CA SER A 59 0.41 -16.95 -15.25
C SER A 59 0.38 -18.45 -15.56
N ALA A 60 1.22 -19.24 -14.89
CA ALA A 60 1.20 -20.70 -14.99
C ALA A 60 -0.11 -21.31 -14.43
N LEU A 61 -0.61 -20.79 -13.29
CA LEU A 61 -1.90 -21.20 -12.72
C LEU A 61 -3.09 -20.86 -13.63
N LEU A 62 -3.08 -19.67 -14.23
CA LEU A 62 -4.16 -19.16 -15.08
C LEU A 62 -4.28 -19.92 -16.39
N ASN A 63 -3.16 -20.40 -16.94
CA ASN A 63 -3.15 -21.21 -18.16
C ASN A 63 -3.73 -22.62 -17.94
N MET A 64 -3.78 -23.09 -16.69
CA MET A 64 -4.19 -24.46 -16.37
C MET A 64 -5.68 -24.60 -16.04
N SER A 65 -6.37 -23.57 -15.52
CA SER A 65 -7.80 -23.72 -15.16
C SER A 65 -8.59 -22.41 -14.97
N ALA A 66 -9.77 -22.34 -15.61
CA ALA A 66 -10.72 -21.23 -15.48
C ALA A 66 -11.36 -21.11 -14.09
N GLN A 67 -11.50 -22.21 -13.34
CA GLN A 67 -12.07 -22.17 -11.99
C GLN A 67 -11.11 -21.51 -10.98
N LEU A 68 -9.80 -21.71 -11.15
CA LEU A 68 -8.79 -21.18 -10.26
C LEU A 68 -8.70 -19.65 -10.33
N PHE A 69 -8.87 -19.08 -11.53
CA PHE A 69 -8.97 -17.64 -11.72
C PHE A 69 -10.15 -17.00 -10.97
N SER A 70 -11.30 -17.67 -10.97
CA SER A 70 -12.50 -17.18 -10.30
C SER A 70 -12.34 -17.13 -8.78
N VAL A 71 -11.72 -18.17 -8.20
CA VAL A 71 -11.39 -18.20 -6.76
C VAL A 71 -10.36 -17.13 -6.40
N LEU A 72 -9.32 -16.95 -7.21
CA LEU A 72 -8.30 -15.92 -7.00
C LEU A 72 -8.89 -14.51 -7.09
N LYS A 73 -9.82 -14.27 -8.03
CA LYS A 73 -10.52 -12.99 -8.18
C LYS A 73 -11.34 -12.66 -6.94
N ILE A 74 -12.13 -13.62 -6.44
CA ILE A 74 -12.95 -13.43 -5.25
C ILE A 74 -12.07 -13.32 -4.00
N GLY A 75 -11.07 -14.18 -3.86
CA GLY A 75 -10.11 -14.15 -2.75
C GLY A 75 -9.31 -12.84 -2.70
N GLY A 76 -8.88 -12.32 -3.84
CA GLY A 76 -8.23 -11.02 -3.94
C GLY A 76 -9.15 -9.86 -3.55
N ALA A 77 -10.43 -9.90 -3.95
CA ALA A 77 -11.41 -8.89 -3.53
C ALA A 77 -11.66 -8.92 -2.01
N VAL A 78 -11.78 -10.12 -1.42
CA VAL A 78 -11.91 -10.29 0.04
C VAL A 78 -10.64 -9.80 0.76
N TYR A 79 -9.46 -10.08 0.21
CA TYR A 79 -8.20 -9.61 0.78
C TYR A 79 -8.11 -8.08 0.76
N LEU A 80 -8.50 -7.42 -0.33
CA LEU A 80 -8.56 -5.96 -0.40
C LEU A 80 -9.56 -5.35 0.59
N LEU A 81 -10.73 -5.98 0.77
CA LEU A 81 -11.69 -5.56 1.80
C LEU A 81 -11.12 -5.70 3.21
N TYR A 82 -10.42 -6.81 3.49
CA TYR A 82 -9.73 -7.00 4.76
C TYR A 82 -8.64 -5.95 5.00
N LEU A 83 -7.85 -5.64 3.97
CA LEU A 83 -6.78 -4.64 4.05
C LEU A 83 -7.36 -3.23 4.27
N ALA A 84 -8.45 -2.89 3.58
CA ALA A 84 -9.19 -1.65 3.80
C ALA A 84 -9.73 -1.54 5.24
N TRP A 85 -10.31 -2.62 5.76
CA TRP A 85 -10.78 -2.68 7.15
C TRP A 85 -9.65 -2.52 8.16
N ASN A 86 -8.52 -3.20 7.93
CA ASN A 86 -7.38 -3.11 8.83
C ASN A 86 -6.77 -1.70 8.79
N MET A 87 -6.68 -1.06 7.62
CA MET A 87 -6.23 0.34 7.51
C MET A 87 -7.16 1.30 8.26
N TRP A 88 -8.49 1.10 8.19
CA TRP A 88 -9.45 1.91 8.94
C TRP A 88 -9.25 1.77 10.46
N ARG A 89 -8.97 0.55 10.94
CA ARG A 89 -8.73 0.29 12.37
C ARG A 89 -7.39 0.84 12.85
N GLU A 90 -6.33 0.74 12.05
CA GLU A 90 -4.99 1.23 12.39
C GLU A 90 -4.90 2.76 12.32
N ALA A 91 -5.64 3.42 11.42
CA ALA A 91 -5.72 4.88 11.36
C ALA A 91 -6.14 5.48 12.72
N GLY A 92 -7.10 4.85 13.41
CA GLY A 92 -7.50 5.26 14.76
C GLY A 92 -6.44 5.04 15.85
N ARG A 93 -5.43 4.19 15.62
CA ARG A 93 -4.31 3.98 16.58
C ARG A 93 -3.18 4.99 16.42
N LEU A 94 -2.98 5.53 15.21
CA LEU A 94 -1.93 6.52 14.95
C LEU A 94 -2.22 7.85 15.65
N GLU A 95 -3.49 8.25 15.75
CA GLU A 95 -3.94 9.48 16.43
C GLU A 95 -3.70 9.45 17.95
N ILE A 96 -3.64 8.26 18.56
CA ILE A 96 -3.43 8.11 20.01
C ILE A 96 -1.94 8.28 20.41
N MET A 97 -0.99 8.01 19.51
CA MET A 97 0.43 8.24 19.79
C MET A 97 0.83 9.72 19.70
N GLU A 98 0.18 10.51 18.84
CA GLU A 98 0.42 11.96 18.76
C GLU A 98 0.02 12.67 20.07
N LYS A 99 -1.14 12.32 20.62
CA LYS A 99 -1.67 12.95 21.84
C LYS A 99 -0.86 12.69 23.11
N SER A 100 0.01 11.67 23.15
CA SER A 100 0.85 11.35 24.31
C SER A 100 2.14 12.19 24.37
N THR A 101 2.58 12.75 23.23
CA THR A 101 3.86 13.49 23.18
C THR A 101 3.68 14.97 23.55
N GLU A 102 2.49 15.54 23.33
CA GLU A 102 2.21 16.96 23.63
C GLU A 102 1.99 17.24 25.13
N THR A 103 1.65 16.25 25.95
CA THR A 103 1.46 16.45 27.41
C THR A 103 2.78 16.49 28.20
N ARG A 104 3.94 16.40 27.53
CA ARG A 104 5.27 16.37 28.16
C ARG A 104 6.23 17.48 27.71
N ALA A 105 5.75 18.47 26.97
CA ALA A 105 6.49 19.70 26.64
C ALA A 105 6.19 20.82 27.64
#